data_AF-A0A920TTA0-F1
#
_entry.id   AF-A0A920TTA0-F1
#
_cell.length_a   1.000
_cell.length_b   1.000
_cell.length_c   1.000
_cell.angle_alpha   90.00
_cell.angle_beta   90.00
_cell.angle_gamma   90.00
#
_symmetry.space_group_name_H-M   'P 1'
#
loop_
_entity.id
_entity.type
_entity.pdbx_description
1 polymer ?
#
loop_
_entity_poly.entity_id
_entity_poly.type
_entity_poly.pdbx_seq_one_letter_code
_entity_poly.pdbx_strand_id
1 'polypeptide(L)'
;MSSDFPSLRINLRSAYKGKVFGSISFPINDIDDFVICRTDGRVTYNFGVVVDDIDMEITHVIRGVGHLSNTPKQVLLFEALGANQPVFAHLPTVLGPDGRKLSKREGATSVQEMKAQGILLMQS
;
A
#
# COMPACT_ATOMS: atom_id res chain seq x y z
N MET A 1 -15.46 -33.68 -1.85
CA MET A 1 -15.69 -32.42 -2.59
C MET A 1 -14.39 -31.66 -2.64
N SER A 2 -13.62 -31.83 -3.71
CA SER A 2 -12.39 -31.08 -3.96
C SER A 2 -12.78 -29.68 -4.44
N SER A 3 -12.78 -28.71 -3.53
CA SER A 3 -12.96 -27.30 -3.84
C SER A 3 -11.64 -26.71 -4.36
N ASP A 4 -11.23 -27.11 -5.56
CA ASP A 4 -10.16 -26.43 -6.27
C ASP A 4 -10.73 -25.13 -6.85
N PHE A 5 -10.64 -24.05 -6.07
CA PHE A 5 -10.85 -22.70 -6.60
C PHE A 5 -9.58 -22.29 -7.36
N PRO A 6 -9.65 -22.09 -8.70
CA PRO A 6 -8.48 -21.63 -9.45
C PRO A 6 -8.04 -20.26 -8.96
N SER A 7 -6.73 -20.02 -8.88
CA SER A 7 -6.19 -18.71 -8.50
C SER A 7 -6.60 -17.67 -9.55
N LEU A 8 -7.33 -16.64 -9.13
CA LEU A 8 -7.71 -15.53 -9.99
C LEU A 8 -6.51 -14.59 -10.21
N ARG A 9 -6.29 -14.22 -11.48
CA ARG A 9 -5.23 -13.31 -11.95
C ARG A 9 -5.86 -12.24 -12.84
N ILE A 10 -5.28 -11.03 -12.85
CA ILE A 10 -5.79 -9.88 -13.60
C ILE A 10 -4.71 -9.35 -14.54
N ASN A 11 -5.11 -8.97 -15.76
CA ASN A 11 -4.26 -8.36 -16.78
C ASN A 11 -4.96 -7.08 -17.31
N LEU A 12 -4.48 -5.89 -16.93
CA LEU A 12 -5.04 -4.58 -17.30
C LEU A 12 -3.94 -3.51 -17.42
N ARG A 13 -4.29 -2.27 -17.82
CA ARG A 13 -3.33 -1.22 -18.24
C ARG A 13 -3.47 0.06 -17.40
N SER A 14 -2.47 0.44 -16.60
CA SER A 14 -2.56 1.75 -15.93
C SER A 14 -1.24 2.39 -15.47
N ALA A 15 -1.27 3.73 -15.43
CA ALA A 15 -0.26 4.61 -14.84
C ALA A 15 -0.95 5.51 -13.80
N TYR A 16 -0.25 5.86 -12.70
CA TYR A 16 -0.83 6.71 -11.65
C TYR A 16 0.04 7.95 -11.36
N LYS A 17 -0.61 9.03 -10.92
CA LYS A 17 0.08 10.28 -10.54
C LYS A 17 0.20 10.39 -9.02
N GLY A 18 1.41 10.25 -8.50
CA GLY A 18 1.71 10.47 -7.09
C GLY A 18 1.79 11.96 -6.74
N LYS A 19 1.40 12.34 -5.51
CA LYS A 19 1.46 13.73 -5.06
C LYS A 19 2.79 14.14 -4.40
N VAL A 20 3.55 13.19 -3.85
CA VAL A 20 4.81 13.48 -3.12
C VAL A 20 6.05 13.31 -4.02
N PHE A 21 6.10 12.23 -4.78
CA PHE A 21 7.22 11.93 -5.70
C PHE A 21 6.95 12.35 -7.15
N GLY A 22 5.84 13.04 -7.42
CA GLY A 22 5.39 13.36 -8.78
C GLY A 22 4.78 12.17 -9.53
N SER A 23 4.68 12.29 -10.85
CA SER A 23 4.16 11.20 -11.70
C SER A 23 5.13 10.03 -11.70
N ILE A 24 4.67 8.85 -11.25
CA ILE A 24 5.45 7.62 -11.31
C ILE A 24 4.76 6.68 -12.29
N SER A 25 5.42 6.41 -13.40
CA SER A 25 4.96 5.42 -14.38
C SER A 25 5.67 4.11 -14.16
N PHE A 26 4.93 3.01 -14.21
CA PHE A 26 5.48 1.66 -14.18
C PHE A 26 5.17 1.02 -15.55
N PRO A 27 6.18 0.51 -16.27
CA PRO A 27 5.93 -0.27 -17.48
C PRO A 27 5.10 -1.50 -17.11
N ILE A 28 4.02 -1.73 -17.85
CA ILE A 28 3.13 -2.87 -17.57
C ILE A 28 3.84 -4.21 -17.69
N ASN A 29 4.82 -4.30 -18.59
CA ASN A 29 5.64 -5.49 -18.79
C ASN A 29 6.51 -5.83 -17.57
N ASP A 30 6.66 -4.89 -16.63
CA ASP A 30 7.38 -5.10 -15.37
C ASP A 30 6.43 -5.57 -14.24
N ILE A 31 5.13 -5.69 -14.51
CA ILE A 31 4.12 -6.15 -13.55
C ILE A 31 3.70 -7.57 -13.93
N ASP A 32 4.28 -8.55 -13.25
CA ASP A 32 3.87 -9.95 -13.38
C ASP A 32 2.42 -10.18 -12.89
N ASP A 33 1.78 -11.20 -13.47
CA ASP A 33 0.57 -11.80 -12.94
C ASP A 33 0.70 -12.07 -11.44
N PHE A 34 -0.26 -11.58 -10.66
CA PHE A 34 -0.28 -11.78 -9.22
C PHE A 34 -1.58 -12.43 -8.75
N VAL A 35 -1.47 -13.25 -7.72
CA VAL A 35 -2.60 -13.93 -7.08
C VAL A 35 -3.42 -12.92 -6.27
N ILE A 36 -4.74 -12.91 -6.46
CA ILE A 36 -5.65 -12.07 -5.66
C ILE A 36 -6.47 -12.87 -4.64
N CYS A 37 -6.68 -14.15 -4.89
CA CYS A 37 -7.29 -15.10 -3.96
C CYS A 37 -6.56 -16.44 -4.03
N ARG A 38 -6.27 -17.02 -2.86
CA ARG A 38 -5.64 -18.33 -2.73
C ARG A 38 -6.69 -19.45 -2.81
N THR A 39 -6.22 -20.67 -3.04
CA THR A 39 -7.07 -21.86 -3.12
C THR A 39 -7.85 -22.16 -1.83
N ASP A 40 -7.36 -21.67 -0.69
CA ASP A 40 -8.02 -21.76 0.62
C ASP A 40 -9.04 -20.63 0.88
N GLY A 41 -9.34 -19.82 -0.12
CA GLY A 41 -10.31 -18.72 -0.04
C GLY A 41 -9.78 -17.44 0.60
N ARG A 42 -8.53 -17.41 1.09
CA ARG A 42 -7.95 -16.18 1.65
C ARG A 42 -7.50 -15.23 0.55
N VAL A 43 -8.00 -14.00 0.62
CA VAL A 43 -7.59 -12.91 -0.28
C VAL A 43 -6.17 -12.42 0.02
N THR A 44 -5.51 -11.87 -0.99
CA THR A 44 -4.20 -11.24 -0.80
C THR A 44 -4.34 -9.80 -0.34
N TYR A 45 -3.26 -9.26 0.24
CA TYR A 45 -3.20 -7.88 0.73
C TYR A 45 -3.65 -6.87 -0.33
N ASN A 46 -3.19 -6.99 -1.58
CA ASN A 46 -3.52 -6.04 -2.64
C ASN A 46 -5.01 -6.03 -2.98
N PHE A 47 -5.66 -7.20 -2.97
CA PHE A 47 -7.09 -7.28 -3.23
C PHE A 47 -7.92 -6.79 -2.04
N GLY A 48 -7.60 -7.25 -0.83
CA GLY A 48 -8.30 -6.82 0.38
C GLY A 48 -8.29 -5.31 0.57
N VAL A 49 -7.09 -4.69 0.48
CA VAL A 49 -6.97 -3.23 0.62
C VAL A 49 -7.78 -2.47 -0.43
N VAL A 50 -7.79 -2.91 -1.68
CA VAL A 50 -8.55 -2.22 -2.74
C VAL A 50 -10.05 -2.35 -2.51
N VAL A 51 -10.54 -3.52 -2.11
CA VAL A 51 -11.96 -3.72 -1.80
C VAL A 51 -12.37 -2.85 -0.61
N ASP A 52 -11.57 -2.84 0.46
CA ASP A 52 -11.83 -2.01 1.65
C ASP A 52 -11.79 -0.52 1.30
N ASP A 53 -10.81 -0.07 0.51
CA ASP A 53 -10.70 1.33 0.08
C ASP A 53 -11.90 1.77 -0.78
N ILE A 54 -12.46 0.87 -1.61
CA ILE A 54 -13.68 1.13 -2.39
C ILE A 54 -14.89 1.21 -1.46
N ASP A 55 -15.09 0.22 -0.58
CA ASP A 55 -16.23 0.12 0.33
C ASP A 55 -16.29 1.29 1.32
N MET A 56 -15.12 1.77 1.76
CA MET A 56 -14.97 2.91 2.67
C MET A 56 -14.85 4.26 1.94
N GLU A 57 -15.01 4.29 0.62
CA GLU A 57 -14.96 5.51 -0.21
C GLU A 57 -13.67 6.35 -0.01
N ILE A 58 -12.54 5.66 0.14
CA ILE A 58 -11.25 6.32 0.36
C ILE A 58 -10.86 7.15 -0.86
N THR A 59 -10.63 8.45 -0.64
CA THR A 59 -10.23 9.39 -1.71
C THR A 59 -8.72 9.62 -1.77
N HIS A 60 -8.01 9.39 -0.67
CA HIS A 60 -6.58 9.67 -0.53
C HIS A 60 -5.89 8.57 0.27
N VAL A 61 -4.92 7.89 -0.35
CA VAL A 61 -4.10 6.87 0.29
C VAL A 61 -2.73 7.47 0.59
N ILE A 62 -2.48 7.78 1.87
CA ILE A 62 -1.22 8.36 2.35
C ILE A 62 -0.48 7.31 3.19
N ARG A 63 0.68 6.84 2.73
CA ARG A 63 1.42 5.74 3.37
C ARG A 63 2.92 5.80 3.12
N GLY A 64 3.72 4.99 3.81
CA GLY A 64 5.18 4.95 3.59
C GLY A 64 5.58 4.40 2.22
N VAL A 65 6.73 4.85 1.69
CA VAL A 65 7.31 4.43 0.39
C VAL A 65 7.58 2.93 0.28
N GLY A 66 7.62 2.21 1.41
CA GLY A 66 7.69 0.74 1.41
C GLY A 66 6.51 0.06 0.70
N HIS A 67 5.38 0.74 0.51
CA HIS A 67 4.23 0.24 -0.24
C HIS A 67 4.21 0.68 -1.72
N LEU A 68 5.25 1.38 -2.19
CA LEU A 68 5.27 1.94 -3.53
C LEU A 68 5.07 0.88 -4.62
N SER A 69 5.73 -0.28 -4.49
CA SER A 69 5.64 -1.42 -5.42
C SER A 69 4.28 -2.12 -5.46
N ASN A 70 3.42 -1.90 -4.46
CA ASN A 70 2.05 -2.43 -4.44
C ASN A 70 1.08 -1.56 -5.25
N THR A 71 1.39 -0.26 -5.37
CA THR A 71 0.48 0.72 -5.98
C THR A 71 0.10 0.37 -7.42
N PRO A 72 1.01 -0.07 -8.30
CA PRO A 72 0.64 -0.46 -9.66
C PRO A 72 -0.37 -1.61 -9.67
N LYS A 73 -0.18 -2.62 -8.81
CA LYS A 73 -1.10 -3.76 -8.68
C LYS A 73 -2.47 -3.32 -8.18
N GLN A 74 -2.51 -2.42 -7.20
CA GLN A 74 -3.75 -1.89 -6.65
C GLN A 74 -4.51 -1.03 -7.66
N VAL A 75 -3.79 -0.21 -8.42
CA VAL A 75 -4.35 0.60 -9.50
C VAL A 75 -5.00 -0.28 -10.58
N LEU A 76 -4.37 -1.40 -10.96
CA LEU A 76 -4.97 -2.38 -11.88
C LEU A 76 -6.24 -3.03 -11.29
N LEU A 77 -6.30 -3.25 -9.99
CA LEU A 77 -7.48 -3.79 -9.32
C LEU A 77 -8.63 -2.78 -9.30
N PHE A 78 -8.38 -1.50 -9.01
CA PHE A 78 -9.39 -0.44 -9.11
C PHE A 78 -9.97 -0.36 -10.52
N GLU A 79 -9.11 -0.41 -11.55
CA GLU A 79 -9.54 -0.44 -12.96
C GLU A 79 -10.38 -1.69 -13.26
N ALA A 80 -9.94 -2.87 -12.81
CA ALA A 80 -10.67 -4.12 -13.01
C ALA A 80 -12.07 -4.12 -12.39
N LEU A 81 -12.20 -3.46 -11.24
CA LEU A 81 -13.46 -3.35 -10.51
C LEU A 81 -14.32 -2.17 -10.99
N GLY A 82 -13.85 -1.40 -11.99
CA GLY A 82 -14.56 -0.23 -12.51
C GLY A 82 -14.70 0.91 -11.50
N ALA A 83 -13.83 0.96 -10.49
CA ALA A 83 -13.87 1.93 -9.41
C ALA A 83 -12.92 3.11 -9.64
N ASN A 84 -13.24 4.26 -9.04
CA ASN A 84 -12.36 5.42 -9.07
C ASN A 84 -11.10 5.16 -8.24
N GLN A 85 -9.95 5.52 -8.78
CA GLN A 85 -8.69 5.41 -8.05
C GLN A 85 -8.53 6.56 -7.04
N PRO A 86 -8.07 6.28 -5.82
CA PRO A 86 -7.71 7.33 -4.88
C PRO A 86 -6.43 8.06 -5.31
N VAL A 87 -6.21 9.23 -4.73
CA VAL A 87 -4.93 9.93 -4.85
C VAL A 87 -3.89 9.25 -3.95
N PHE A 88 -2.80 8.77 -4.54
CA PHE A 88 -1.70 8.16 -3.78
C PHE A 88 -0.61 9.17 -3.39
N ALA A 89 -0.22 9.14 -2.11
CA ALA A 89 0.89 9.91 -1.56
C ALA A 89 1.81 8.99 -0.74
N HIS A 90 3.05 8.83 -1.19
CA HIS A 90 4.04 7.99 -0.52
C HIS A 90 5.02 8.86 0.28
N LEU A 91 5.11 8.62 1.59
CA LEU A 91 6.02 9.33 2.48
C LEU A 91 7.41 8.67 2.45
N PRO A 92 8.51 9.44 2.37
CA PRO A 92 9.85 8.89 2.43
C PRO A 92 10.10 8.19 3.77
N THR A 93 11.07 7.29 3.77
CA THR A 93 11.49 6.61 5.00
C THR A 93 12.12 7.62 5.96
N VAL A 94 11.70 7.61 7.23
CA VAL A 94 12.36 8.39 8.28
C VAL A 94 13.76 7.84 8.52
N LEU A 95 14.76 8.72 8.48
CA LEU A 95 16.16 8.38 8.71
C LEU A 95 16.55 8.71 10.15
N GLY A 96 17.43 7.90 10.72
CA GLY A 96 18.08 8.20 12.00
C GLY A 96 19.15 9.28 11.86
N PRO A 97 19.76 9.71 12.98
CA PRO A 97 20.83 10.71 12.98
C PRO A 97 22.06 10.30 12.16
N ASP A 98 22.26 9.00 11.96
CA ASP A 98 23.34 8.39 11.17
C ASP A 98 23.00 8.27 9.67
N GLY A 99 21.83 8.76 9.25
CA GLY A 99 21.34 8.70 7.87
C GLY A 99 20.84 7.32 7.44
N ARG A 100 20.85 6.31 8.32
CA ARG A 100 20.29 4.99 8.03
C ARG A 100 18.78 4.99 8.29
N LYS A 101 18.09 3.99 7.75
CA LYS A 101 16.66 3.81 8.01
C LYS A 101 16.44 3.67 9.50
N LEU A 102 15.63 4.56 10.08
CA LEU A 102 15.29 4.48 11.50
C LEU A 102 14.55 3.16 11.75
N SER A 103 15.15 2.29 12.57
CA SER A 103 14.57 1.00 12.93
C SER A 103 14.27 0.94 14.43
N LYS A 104 13.27 0.11 14.81
CA LYS A 104 12.96 -0.14 16.23
C LYS A 104 14.16 -0.65 17.04
N ARG A 105 15.16 -1.24 16.38
CA ARG A 105 16.38 -1.77 17.03
C ARG A 105 17.46 -0.71 17.22
N GLU A 106 17.40 0.39 16.46
CA GLU A 106 18.41 1.45 16.45
C GLU A 106 17.95 2.71 17.21
N GLY A 107 17.02 2.55 18.15
CA GLY A 107 16.59 3.65 19.03
C GLY A 107 15.42 4.47 18.50
N ALA A 108 14.61 3.93 17.58
CA ALA A 108 13.31 4.52 17.28
C ALA A 108 12.43 4.49 18.55
N THR A 109 12.35 5.63 19.24
CA THR A 109 11.55 5.78 20.45
C THR A 109 10.10 5.40 20.14
N SER A 110 9.57 4.44 20.88
CA SER A 110 8.16 4.06 20.70
C SER A 110 7.25 5.23 21.09
N VAL A 111 6.05 5.30 20.51
CA VAL A 111 5.06 6.32 20.90
C VAL A 111 4.79 6.28 22.41
N GLN A 112 4.83 5.08 22.99
CA GLN A 112 4.70 4.84 24.43
C GLN A 112 5.87 5.42 25.23
N GLU A 113 7.11 5.23 24.78
CA GLU A 113 8.29 5.83 25.40
C GLU A 113 8.28 7.36 25.29
N MET A 114 7.91 7.92 24.13
CA MET A 114 7.76 9.37 23.95
C MET A 114 6.74 9.94 24.95
N LYS A 115 5.59 9.25 25.11
CA LYS A 115 4.58 9.63 26.10
C LYS A 115 5.13 9.56 27.54
N ALA A 116 5.89 8.51 27.88
CA ALA A 116 6.49 8.36 29.20
C ALA A 116 7.55 9.45 29.50
N GLN A 117 8.23 9.96 28.46
CA GLN A 117 9.17 11.08 28.55
C GLN A 117 8.48 12.45 28.64
N GLY A 118 7.14 12.49 28.67
CA GLY A 118 6.37 13.73 28.73
C GLY A 118 6.31 14.48 27.40
N ILE A 119 6.67 13.84 26.27
CA ILE A 119 6.49 14.41 24.94
C ILE A 119 5.00 14.35 24.60
N LEU A 120 4.36 15.51 24.58
CA LEU A 120 2.96 15.65 24.21
C LEU A 120 2.83 15.53 22.68
N LEU A 121 2.34 14.39 22.19
CA LEU A 121 1.80 14.36 20.83
C LEU A 121 0.53 15.19 20.85
N MET A 122 0.51 16.25 20.04
CA MET A 122 -0.57 17.25 19.95
C MET A 122 -1.94 16.55 20.03
N GLN A 123 -2.68 16.78 21.12
CA GLN A 123 -4.01 16.22 21.28
C GLN A 123 -4.95 17.01 20.37
N SER A 124 -5.56 16.32 19.42
CA SER A 124 -6.65 16.80 18.57
C SER A 124 -7.95 16.92 19.34
#